data_AF-A0A328SDU3-F1
#
_entry.id   AF-A0A328SDU3-F1
#
_cell.length_a   1.000
_cell.length_b   1.000
_cell.length_c   1.000
_cell.angle_alpha   90.00
_cell.angle_beta   90.00
_cell.angle_gamma   90.00
#
_symmetry.space_group_name_H-M   'P 1'
#
loop_
_entity.id
_entity.type
_entity.pdbx_description
1 polymer ?
#
loop_
_entity_poly.entity_id
_entity_poly.type
_entity_poly.pdbx_seq_one_letter_code
_entity_poly.pdbx_strand_id
1 'polypeptide(L)'
;MSDEPLMLVLKCIDYEEYGNLYALNKDIPEEDFSRVKTYFRHFSPADFEDVMNIEGDPHGWMCTKEEVELIEYELGITETMAKREIERAERRKKLSKKAKVKDEAMLKIETLFRVSSRPRQNLSTLLSHCCVAYDPGDGFTNDNMFGEGQLFIVTKKNIWYIINNGRPNDNWKLNNIEVEGQHGAIGFKLPYSDELHELVKTVSDDNRYNP
;
A
#
# COMPACT_ATOMS: atom_id res chain seq x y z
N MET A 1 -3.55 -26.69 14.91
CA MET A 1 -4.26 -25.77 15.80
C MET A 1 -3.34 -24.60 16.01
N SER A 2 -3.70 -23.43 15.48
CA SER A 2 -2.86 -22.23 15.52
C SER A 2 -2.76 -21.74 16.97
N ASP A 3 -1.53 -21.76 17.49
CA ASP A 3 -1.16 -21.24 18.81
C ASP A 3 -1.11 -19.71 18.74
N GLU A 4 -2.19 -19.09 18.26
CA GLU A 4 -2.37 -17.65 18.27
C GLU A 4 -2.41 -17.17 19.72
N PRO A 5 -1.58 -16.17 20.09
CA PRO A 5 -1.55 -15.67 21.45
C PRO A 5 -2.91 -15.07 21.82
N LEU A 6 -3.25 -15.11 23.12
CA LEU A 6 -4.45 -14.45 23.63
C LEU A 6 -4.33 -12.94 23.38
N MET A 7 -5.39 -12.33 22.84
CA MET A 7 -5.38 -10.90 22.54
C MET A 7 -6.79 -10.34 22.58
N LEU A 8 -6.86 -9.04 22.86
CA LEU A 8 -8.05 -8.24 22.66
C LEU A 8 -8.11 -7.73 21.21
N VAL A 9 -9.29 -7.82 20.62
CA VAL A 9 -9.60 -7.41 19.25
C VAL A 9 -10.78 -6.47 19.29
N LEU A 10 -10.72 -5.38 18.52
CA LEU A 10 -11.84 -4.46 18.37
C LEU A 10 -12.99 -5.19 17.67
N LYS A 11 -14.12 -5.31 18.37
CA LYS A 11 -15.29 -6.08 17.90
C LYS A 11 -16.43 -5.18 17.45
N CYS A 12 -16.59 -4.04 18.13
CA CYS A 12 -17.68 -3.12 17.92
C CYS A 12 -17.20 -1.69 18.13
N ILE A 13 -17.66 -0.76 17.31
CA ILE A 13 -17.53 0.68 17.52
C ILE A 13 -18.94 1.22 17.67
N ASP A 14 -19.20 1.77 18.84
CA ASP A 14 -20.37 2.58 19.12
C ASP A 14 -19.95 4.05 19.15
N TYR A 15 -20.48 4.85 18.23
CA TYR A 15 -20.13 6.26 18.11
C TYR A 15 -20.86 7.16 19.12
N GLU A 16 -21.85 6.63 19.83
CA GLU A 16 -22.74 7.43 20.69
C GLU A 16 -22.38 7.31 22.18
N GLU A 17 -22.25 6.10 22.71
CA GLU A 17 -22.19 5.91 24.17
C GLU A 17 -20.88 5.24 24.63
N TYR A 18 -20.48 4.12 24.02
CA TYR A 18 -19.39 3.29 24.54
C TYR A 18 -18.06 3.42 23.78
N GLY A 19 -18.03 4.07 22.62
CA GLY A 19 -16.81 4.22 21.82
C GLY A 19 -16.31 2.89 21.25
N ASN A 20 -15.02 2.59 21.44
CA ASN A 20 -14.41 1.37 20.95
C ASN A 20 -14.56 0.23 21.98
N LEU A 21 -15.24 -0.85 21.58
CA LEU A 21 -15.44 -2.05 22.37
C LEU A 21 -14.53 -3.19 21.89
N TYR A 22 -13.85 -3.83 22.85
CA TYR A 22 -12.89 -4.90 22.59
C TYR A 22 -13.37 -6.22 23.17
N ALA A 23 -13.13 -7.32 22.46
CA ALA A 23 -13.41 -8.68 22.89
C ALA A 23 -12.16 -9.55 22.78
N LEU A 24 -12.11 -10.67 23.50
CA LEU A 24 -11.02 -11.64 23.38
C LEU A 24 -11.12 -12.42 22.06
N ASN A 25 -9.98 -12.67 21.42
CA ASN A 25 -9.92 -13.48 20.19
C ASN A 25 -10.22 -14.98 20.43
N LYS A 26 -10.04 -15.46 21.67
CA LYS A 26 -10.21 -16.85 22.07
C LYS A 26 -10.96 -16.94 23.39
N ASP A 27 -11.71 -18.03 23.54
CA ASP A 27 -12.32 -18.39 24.82
C ASP A 27 -11.22 -18.70 25.84
N ILE A 28 -11.33 -18.08 27.01
CA ILE A 28 -10.41 -18.27 28.14
C ILE A 28 -10.96 -19.31 29.12
N PRO A 29 -10.10 -19.98 29.90
CA PRO A 29 -10.52 -20.84 31.00
C PRO A 29 -11.45 -20.11 31.96
N GLU A 30 -12.41 -20.82 32.54
CA GLU A 30 -13.44 -20.25 33.40
C GLU A 30 -12.88 -19.55 34.66
N GLU A 31 -11.71 -20.00 35.13
CA GLU A 31 -10.95 -19.38 36.23
C GLU A 31 -10.46 -17.98 35.88
N ASP A 32 -9.92 -17.80 34.68
CA ASP A 32 -9.44 -16.52 34.18
C ASP A 32 -10.64 -15.63 33.83
N PHE A 33 -11.68 -16.21 33.22
CA PHE A 33 -12.92 -15.50 32.91
C PHE A 33 -13.59 -14.94 34.15
N SER A 34 -13.60 -15.67 35.27
CA SER A 34 -14.18 -15.19 36.53
C SER A 34 -13.47 -13.95 37.09
N ARG A 35 -12.17 -13.78 36.82
CA ARG A 35 -11.39 -12.60 37.24
C ARG A 35 -11.72 -11.39 36.39
N VAL A 36 -11.82 -11.57 35.07
CA VAL A 36 -12.09 -10.46 34.15
C VAL A 36 -13.57 -10.16 33.96
N LYS A 37 -14.49 -11.05 34.38
CA LYS A 37 -15.95 -10.85 34.30
C LYS A 37 -16.43 -9.54 34.94
N THR A 38 -15.71 -9.02 35.93
CA THR A 38 -16.02 -7.71 36.54
C THR A 38 -15.80 -6.54 35.58
N TYR A 39 -14.87 -6.70 34.64
CA TYR A 39 -14.50 -5.71 33.63
C TYR A 39 -15.15 -5.98 32.25
N PHE A 40 -15.72 -7.16 32.05
CA PHE A 40 -16.47 -7.49 30.84
C PHE A 40 -17.96 -7.25 31.06
N ARG A 41 -18.58 -6.48 30.16
CA ARG A 41 -20.04 -6.37 30.09
C ARG A 41 -20.54 -7.21 28.93
N HIS A 42 -21.65 -7.92 29.16
CA HIS A 42 -22.32 -8.65 28.11
C HIS A 42 -23.25 -7.69 27.38
N PHE A 43 -22.86 -7.27 26.19
CA PHE A 43 -23.68 -6.42 25.35
C PHE A 43 -24.54 -7.26 24.40
N SER A 44 -25.77 -6.82 24.21
CA SER A 44 -26.69 -7.27 23.18
C SER A 44 -27.07 -6.08 22.29
N PRO A 45 -27.55 -6.31 21.05
CA PRO A 45 -28.02 -5.22 20.19
C PRO A 45 -29.12 -4.36 20.81
N ALA A 46 -29.84 -4.87 21.81
CA ALA A 46 -30.88 -4.12 22.50
C ALA A 46 -30.33 -3.11 23.52
N ASP A 47 -29.05 -3.20 23.87
CA ASP A 47 -28.37 -2.33 24.84
C ASP A 47 -27.79 -1.06 24.19
N PHE A 48 -27.89 -0.92 22.86
CA PHE A 48 -27.39 0.23 22.12
C PHE A 48 -28.54 1.15 21.70
N GLU A 49 -28.34 2.47 21.85
CA GLU A 49 -29.35 3.48 21.49
C GLU A 49 -29.64 3.50 19.98
N ASP A 50 -28.61 3.43 19.13
CA ASP A 50 -28.76 3.31 17.67
C ASP A 50 -27.98 2.13 17.08
N VAL A 51 -28.66 0.99 17.00
CA VAL A 51 -28.15 -0.26 16.40
C VAL A 51 -27.73 -0.08 14.93
N MET A 52 -28.31 0.90 14.21
CA MET A 52 -28.02 1.13 12.80
C MET A 52 -26.74 1.94 12.59
N ASN A 53 -26.22 2.60 13.63
CA ASN A 53 -25.00 3.40 13.59
C ASN A 53 -23.77 2.65 14.15
N ILE A 54 -23.93 1.37 14.48
CA ILE A 54 -22.85 0.53 15.00
C ILE A 54 -22.01 -0.06 13.86
N GLU A 55 -20.69 0.04 13.99
CA GLU A 55 -19.76 -0.71 13.14
C GLU A 55 -19.27 -1.97 13.85
N GLY A 56 -19.66 -3.15 13.36
CA GLY A 56 -19.14 -4.44 13.84
C GLY A 56 -20.24 -5.40 14.33
N ASP A 57 -19.86 -6.36 15.17
CA ASP A 57 -20.80 -7.31 15.78
C ASP A 57 -21.05 -6.92 17.26
N PRO A 58 -22.21 -6.31 17.58
CA PRO A 58 -22.54 -5.85 18.93
C PRO A 58 -22.86 -6.96 19.93
N HIS A 59 -22.78 -8.25 19.55
CA HIS A 59 -23.06 -9.35 20.47
C HIS A 59 -21.83 -9.80 21.26
N GLY A 60 -21.98 -9.92 22.58
CA GLY A 60 -21.11 -10.72 23.44
C GLY A 60 -20.39 -9.93 24.52
N TRP A 61 -19.40 -10.57 25.14
CA TRP A 61 -18.60 -9.97 26.21
C TRP A 61 -17.59 -9.00 25.62
N MET A 62 -17.73 -7.72 26.00
CA MET A 62 -16.82 -6.66 25.55
C MET A 62 -16.33 -5.81 26.72
N CYS A 63 -15.18 -5.17 26.54
CA CYS A 63 -14.58 -4.23 27.47
C CYS A 63 -14.28 -2.88 26.79
N THR A 64 -14.23 -1.81 27.60
CA THR A 64 -13.90 -0.46 27.14
C THR A 64 -12.39 -0.25 27.07
N LYS A 65 -11.94 0.77 26.32
CA LYS A 65 -10.51 1.08 26.16
C LYS A 65 -9.75 1.27 27.49
N GLU A 66 -10.41 1.79 28.51
CA GLU A 66 -9.81 2.05 29.83
C GLU A 66 -9.55 0.76 30.61
N GLU A 67 -10.38 -0.26 30.39
CA GLU A 67 -10.30 -1.55 31.07
C GLU A 67 -9.35 -2.53 30.38
N VAL A 68 -8.95 -2.25 29.13
CA VAL A 68 -8.01 -3.06 28.33
C VAL A 68 -6.68 -3.26 29.07
N GLU A 69 -6.11 -2.21 29.66
CA GLU A 69 -4.80 -2.30 30.33
C GLU A 69 -4.84 -3.20 31.57
N LEU A 70 -5.95 -3.15 32.33
CA LEU A 70 -6.16 -3.98 33.51
C LEU A 70 -6.38 -5.45 33.13
N ILE A 71 -7.16 -5.69 32.08
CA ILE A 71 -7.43 -7.04 31.56
C ILE A 71 -6.15 -7.66 30.99
N GLU A 72 -5.33 -6.89 30.28
CA GLU A 72 -4.03 -7.36 29.77
C GLU A 72 -3.06 -7.72 30.89
N TYR A 73 -3.05 -6.96 31.99
CA TYR A 73 -2.24 -7.26 33.17
C TYR A 73 -2.71 -8.54 33.88
N GLU A 74 -4.01 -8.66 34.14
CA GLU A 74 -4.60 -9.80 34.86
C GLU A 74 -4.50 -11.11 34.06
N LEU A 75 -4.68 -11.05 32.74
CA LEU A 75 -4.57 -12.22 31.85
C LEU A 75 -3.13 -12.50 31.41
N GLY A 76 -2.15 -11.69 31.83
CA GLY A 76 -0.75 -11.85 31.45
C GLY A 76 -0.51 -11.75 29.93
N ILE A 77 -1.33 -10.95 29.23
CA ILE A 77 -1.24 -10.79 27.77
C ILE A 77 0.07 -10.09 27.42
N THR A 78 0.98 -10.81 26.75
CA THR A 78 2.28 -10.26 26.35
C THR A 78 2.21 -9.35 25.13
N GLU A 79 1.23 -9.57 24.24
CA GLU A 79 0.97 -8.78 23.04
C GLU A 79 -0.11 -7.72 23.30
N THR A 80 0.27 -6.70 24.07
CA THR A 80 -0.63 -5.60 24.42
C THR A 80 -1.05 -4.78 23.19
N MET A 81 -2.26 -4.22 23.25
CA MET A 81 -2.78 -3.29 22.25
C MET A 81 -1.82 -2.12 22.00
N ALA A 82 -1.19 -1.60 23.06
CA ALA A 82 -0.19 -0.54 22.97
C ALA A 82 1.02 -0.93 22.12
N LYS A 83 1.57 -2.16 22.27
CA LYS A 83 2.69 -2.63 21.44
C LYS A 83 2.30 -2.70 19.97
N ARG A 84 1.10 -3.17 19.66
CA ARG A 84 0.59 -3.26 18.28
C ARG A 84 0.33 -1.90 17.67
N GLU A 85 -0.19 -0.95 18.43
CA GLU A 85 -0.38 0.42 17.96
C GLU A 85 0.97 1.06 17.62
N ILE A 86 1.98 0.86 18.46
CA ILE A 86 3.35 1.33 18.21
C ILE A 86 3.92 0.66 16.96
N GLU A 87 3.83 -0.67 16.84
CA GLU A 87 4.31 -1.39 15.64
C GLU A 87 3.59 -0.95 14.37
N ARG A 88 2.26 -0.79 14.41
CA ARG A 88 1.46 -0.27 13.28
C ARG A 88 1.85 1.16 12.96
N ALA A 89 2.07 2.02 13.96
CA ALA A 89 2.52 3.39 13.78
C ALA A 89 3.92 3.45 13.17
N GLU A 90 4.86 2.61 13.63
CA GLU A 90 6.19 2.49 13.05
C GLU A 90 6.15 1.98 11.61
N ARG A 91 5.33 0.97 11.33
CA ARG A 91 5.12 0.44 9.98
C ARG A 91 4.58 1.53 9.06
N ARG A 92 3.56 2.28 9.51
CA ARG A 92 3.02 3.45 8.78
C ARG A 92 4.08 4.52 8.55
N LYS A 93 4.90 4.84 9.55
CA LYS A 93 6.02 5.80 9.42
C LYS A 93 7.05 5.32 8.41
N LYS A 94 7.45 4.04 8.43
CA LYS A 94 8.39 3.45 7.47
C LYS A 94 7.83 3.48 6.04
N LEU A 95 6.57 3.09 5.86
CA LEU A 95 5.88 3.14 4.57
C LEU A 95 5.76 4.57 4.04
N SER A 96 5.36 5.52 4.88
CA SER A 96 5.27 6.93 4.50
C SER A 96 6.62 7.53 4.12
N LYS A 97 7.69 7.20 4.87
CA LYS A 97 9.06 7.60 4.51
C LYS A 97 9.47 7.02 3.16
N LYS A 98 9.19 5.74 2.91
CA LYS A 98 9.49 5.08 1.63
C LYS A 98 8.74 5.75 0.46
N ALA A 99 7.46 6.05 0.63
CA ALA A 99 6.65 6.74 -0.37
C ALA A 99 7.23 8.13 -0.69
N LYS A 100 7.56 8.93 0.32
CA LYS A 100 8.18 10.26 0.13
C LYS A 100 9.49 10.19 -0.66
N VAL A 101 10.35 9.22 -0.36
CA VAL A 101 11.62 9.03 -1.09
C VAL A 101 11.35 8.69 -2.56
N LYS A 102 10.34 7.86 -2.85
CA LYS A 102 9.94 7.55 -4.22
C LYS A 102 9.39 8.77 -4.94
N ASP A 103 8.51 9.54 -4.30
CA ASP A 103 7.92 10.73 -4.88
C ASP A 103 8.98 11.79 -5.21
N GLU A 104 9.94 11.99 -4.30
CA GLU A 104 11.09 12.89 -4.52
C GLU A 104 11.99 12.41 -5.66
N ALA A 105 12.25 11.10 -5.75
CA ALA A 105 13.02 10.52 -6.85
C ALA A 105 12.30 10.68 -8.18
N MET A 106 10.99 10.46 -8.21
CA MET A 106 10.15 10.61 -9.41
C MET A 106 10.13 12.06 -9.90
N LEU A 107 9.97 13.03 -8.99
CA LEU A 107 9.99 14.45 -9.34
C LEU A 107 11.32 14.87 -9.97
N LYS A 108 12.45 14.33 -9.47
CA LYS A 108 13.78 14.57 -10.06
C LYS A 108 13.87 13.97 -11.46
N ILE A 109 13.41 12.73 -11.64
CA ILE A 109 13.35 12.05 -12.95
C ILE A 109 12.54 12.89 -13.94
N GLU A 110 11.32 13.29 -13.58
CA GLU A 110 10.46 14.10 -14.45
C GLU A 110 11.09 15.45 -14.83
N THR A 111 11.75 16.10 -13.87
CA THR A 111 12.46 17.37 -14.10
C THR A 111 13.60 17.19 -15.11
N LEU A 112 14.37 16.11 -14.99
CA LEU A 112 15.45 15.76 -15.93
C LEU A 112 14.89 15.45 -17.33
N PHE A 113 13.82 14.66 -17.41
CA PHE A 113 13.23 14.26 -18.69
C PHE A 113 12.44 15.38 -19.37
N ARG A 114 11.97 16.41 -18.65
CA ARG A 114 11.24 17.54 -19.22
C ARG A 114 12.02 18.30 -20.30
N VAL A 115 13.34 18.40 -20.16
CA VAL A 115 14.24 19.11 -21.10
C VAL A 115 14.80 18.16 -22.18
N SER A 116 14.50 16.87 -22.07
CA SER A 116 15.14 15.83 -22.87
C SER A 116 14.57 15.72 -24.30
N SER A 117 15.35 15.07 -25.17
CA SER A 117 14.94 14.79 -26.55
C SER A 117 13.87 13.69 -26.62
N ARG A 118 12.98 13.82 -27.60
CA ARG A 118 11.92 12.83 -27.93
C ARG A 118 12.13 12.21 -29.32
N PRO A 119 13.17 11.39 -29.51
CA PRO A 119 13.39 10.70 -30.77
C PRO A 119 12.31 9.64 -31.02
N ARG A 120 11.94 9.42 -32.28
CA ARG A 120 11.01 8.35 -32.67
C ARG A 120 11.67 6.99 -32.61
N GLN A 121 11.01 6.00 -32.01
CA GLN A 121 11.48 4.62 -31.86
C GLN A 121 10.33 3.63 -31.72
N ASN A 122 10.63 2.34 -31.87
CA ASN A 122 9.69 1.25 -31.65
C ASN A 122 10.02 0.56 -30.32
N LEU A 123 9.00 0.25 -29.52
CA LEU A 123 9.18 -0.34 -28.20
C LEU A 123 9.89 -1.70 -28.28
N SER A 124 9.51 -2.54 -29.25
CA SER A 124 10.13 -3.86 -29.47
C SER A 124 11.64 -3.78 -29.74
N THR A 125 12.08 -2.77 -30.51
CA THR A 125 13.52 -2.49 -30.74
C THR A 125 14.24 -1.98 -29.49
N LEU A 126 13.56 -1.22 -28.64
CA LEU A 126 14.15 -0.76 -27.37
C LEU A 126 14.32 -1.92 -26.38
N LEU A 127 13.33 -2.82 -26.31
CA LEU A 127 13.38 -4.00 -25.47
C LEU A 127 14.44 -5.01 -25.94
N SER A 128 14.65 -5.18 -27.25
CA SER A 128 15.70 -6.09 -27.75
C SER A 128 17.13 -5.62 -27.43
N HIS A 129 17.34 -4.31 -27.31
CA HIS A 129 18.62 -3.71 -26.95
C HIS A 129 18.72 -3.30 -25.47
N CYS A 130 17.72 -3.63 -24.66
CA CYS A 130 17.72 -3.31 -23.25
C CYS A 130 18.75 -4.14 -22.49
N CYS A 131 19.35 -3.54 -21.47
CA CYS A 131 20.09 -4.27 -20.44
C CYS A 131 19.13 -4.67 -19.32
N VAL A 132 18.28 -3.73 -18.91
CA VAL A 132 17.21 -3.93 -17.92
C VAL A 132 16.06 -3.00 -18.29
N ALA A 133 14.83 -3.45 -18.04
CA ALA A 133 13.64 -2.61 -18.09
C ALA A 133 12.93 -2.66 -16.73
N TYR A 134 12.34 -1.55 -16.30
CA TYR A 134 11.62 -1.44 -15.03
C TYR A 134 10.23 -0.85 -15.25
N ASP A 135 9.21 -1.47 -14.66
CA ASP A 135 7.81 -1.03 -14.71
C ASP A 135 7.38 -0.67 -13.27
N PRO A 136 7.47 0.61 -12.87
CA PRO A 136 7.02 1.02 -11.54
C PRO A 136 5.52 0.73 -11.37
N GLY A 137 5.20 -0.23 -10.50
CA GLY A 137 3.82 -0.58 -10.16
C GLY A 137 3.08 -1.43 -11.20
N ASP A 138 3.79 -2.04 -12.16
CA ASP A 138 3.24 -2.89 -13.23
C ASP A 138 2.19 -2.20 -14.13
N GLY A 139 2.10 -0.87 -14.06
CA GLY A 139 1.05 -0.12 -14.74
C GLY A 139 1.25 -0.10 -16.26
N PHE A 140 2.50 -0.17 -16.75
CA PHE A 140 2.72 -0.22 -18.19
C PHE A 140 2.26 -1.55 -18.79
N THR A 141 2.38 -2.63 -18.02
CA THR A 141 1.96 -3.98 -18.41
C THR A 141 0.45 -4.19 -18.22
N ASN A 142 -0.06 -3.92 -17.02
CA ASN A 142 -1.41 -4.30 -16.60
C ASN A 142 -2.48 -3.26 -16.95
N ASP A 143 -2.12 -1.97 -16.96
CA ASP A 143 -3.06 -0.87 -17.14
C ASP A 143 -2.96 -0.22 -18.52
N ASN A 144 -2.32 -0.90 -19.48
CA ASN A 144 -2.15 -0.42 -20.85
C ASN A 144 -3.48 -0.07 -21.55
N MET A 145 -4.54 -0.82 -21.25
CA MET A 145 -5.88 -0.62 -21.80
C MET A 145 -6.51 0.68 -21.30
N PHE A 146 -6.07 1.13 -20.13
CA PHE A 146 -6.46 2.41 -19.56
C PHE A 146 -5.48 3.49 -19.97
N GLY A 147 -4.46 3.25 -20.80
CA GLY A 147 -3.46 4.25 -21.21
C GLY A 147 -2.73 4.91 -20.03
N GLU A 148 -2.65 4.22 -18.90
CA GLU A 148 -1.83 4.58 -17.76
C GLU A 148 -0.57 3.71 -17.76
N GLY A 149 0.43 4.09 -16.97
CA GLY A 149 1.66 3.32 -16.82
C GLY A 149 2.91 4.01 -17.32
N GLN A 150 4.03 3.61 -16.71
CA GLN A 150 5.35 4.15 -16.92
C GLN A 150 6.33 3.00 -17.12
N LEU A 151 7.28 3.15 -18.03
CA LEU A 151 8.29 2.14 -18.30
C LEU A 151 9.65 2.82 -18.45
N PHE A 152 10.63 2.32 -17.70
CA PHE A 152 12.02 2.72 -17.85
C PHE A 152 12.79 1.65 -18.60
N ILE A 153 13.43 2.00 -19.71
CA ILE A 153 14.30 1.08 -20.46
C ILE A 153 15.74 1.56 -20.35
N VAL A 154 16.57 0.77 -19.67
CA VAL A 154 17.99 1.05 -19.49
C VAL A 154 18.78 0.30 -20.56
N THR A 155 19.49 1.05 -21.39
CA THR A 155 20.45 0.52 -22.38
C THR A 155 21.88 0.88 -21.95
N LYS A 156 22.89 0.32 -22.62
CA LYS A 156 24.31 0.62 -22.33
C LYS A 156 24.68 2.11 -22.39
N LYS A 157 23.95 2.92 -23.16
CA LYS A 157 24.29 4.33 -23.43
C LYS A 157 23.23 5.33 -23.02
N ASN A 158 21.99 4.88 -22.83
CA ASN A 158 20.84 5.77 -22.62
C ASN A 158 19.83 5.12 -21.68
N ILE A 159 19.08 5.97 -20.99
CA ILE A 159 17.89 5.60 -20.24
C ILE A 159 16.69 6.23 -20.93
N TRP A 160 15.69 5.40 -21.20
CA TRP A 160 14.41 5.82 -21.74
C TRP A 160 13.38 5.85 -20.64
N TYR A 161 12.56 6.90 -20.64
CA TYR A 161 11.35 6.99 -19.84
C TYR A 161 10.15 7.05 -20.78
N ILE A 162 9.30 6.05 -20.70
CA ILE A 162 8.18 5.83 -21.60
C ILE A 162 6.90 5.93 -20.77
N ILE A 163 5.94 6.72 -21.25
CA ILE A 163 4.64 6.92 -20.61
C ILE A 163 3.59 6.50 -21.61
N ASN A 164 2.66 5.64 -21.19
CA ASN A 164 1.51 5.28 -22.01
C ASN A 164 0.68 6.53 -22.32
N ASN A 165 0.24 6.66 -23.57
CA ASN A 165 -0.59 7.77 -24.05
C ASN A 165 -1.54 7.24 -25.12
N GLY A 166 -2.25 6.17 -24.74
CA GLY A 166 -3.09 5.38 -25.62
C GLY A 166 -4.59 5.52 -25.38
N ARG A 167 -5.04 6.42 -24.49
CA ARG A 167 -6.48 6.60 -24.20
C ARG A 167 -7.21 7.20 -25.40
N PRO A 168 -8.52 6.94 -25.56
CA PRO A 168 -9.33 7.55 -26.63
C PRO A 168 -9.32 9.08 -26.67
N ASN A 169 -9.12 9.73 -25.52
CA ASN A 169 -9.10 11.20 -25.41
C ASN A 169 -7.68 11.80 -25.36
N ASP A 170 -6.64 10.97 -25.50
CA ASP A 170 -5.26 11.45 -25.46
C ASP A 170 -4.87 12.15 -26.76
N ASN A 171 -3.93 13.09 -26.65
CA ASN A 171 -3.35 13.72 -27.82
C ASN A 171 -2.26 12.83 -28.42
N TRP A 172 -2.65 11.89 -29.30
CA TRP A 172 -1.73 10.96 -29.95
C TRP A 172 -0.67 11.62 -30.84
N LYS A 173 -0.80 12.92 -31.17
CA LYS A 173 0.27 13.66 -31.88
C LYS A 173 1.56 13.77 -31.07
N LEU A 174 1.48 13.57 -29.76
CA LEU A 174 2.64 13.57 -28.87
C LEU A 174 3.40 12.23 -28.90
N ASN A 175 2.81 11.17 -29.46
CA ASN A 175 3.38 9.84 -29.46
C ASN A 175 4.60 9.78 -30.38
N ASN A 176 5.70 9.30 -29.83
CA ASN A 176 6.95 9.07 -30.54
C ASN A 176 7.46 7.64 -30.35
N ILE A 177 6.84 6.86 -29.48
CA ILE A 177 7.11 5.44 -29.30
C ILE A 177 5.95 4.63 -29.90
N GLU A 178 6.29 3.79 -30.88
CA GLU A 178 5.36 2.82 -31.43
C GLU A 178 5.26 1.61 -30.50
N VAL A 179 4.04 1.28 -30.10
CA VAL A 179 3.72 0.13 -29.24
C VAL A 179 2.76 -0.76 -30.03
N GLU A 180 3.13 -2.02 -30.23
CA GLU A 180 2.32 -2.96 -31.01
C GLU A 180 0.94 -3.15 -30.37
N GLY A 181 -0.12 -3.09 -31.18
CA GLY A 181 -1.50 -3.28 -30.72
C GLY A 181 -2.10 -2.12 -29.92
N GLN A 182 -1.40 -0.98 -29.79
CA GLN A 182 -1.86 0.19 -29.02
C GLN A 182 -1.75 1.50 -29.83
N HIS A 183 -2.35 2.58 -29.30
CA HIS A 183 -2.31 3.91 -29.92
C HIS A 183 -0.95 4.64 -29.74
N GLY A 184 0.03 4.01 -29.07
CA GLY A 184 1.40 4.49 -28.91
C GLY A 184 1.69 5.10 -27.53
N ALA A 185 2.94 5.52 -27.35
CA ALA A 185 3.44 6.07 -26.10
C ALA A 185 4.35 7.29 -26.32
N ILE A 186 4.57 8.06 -25.25
CA ILE A 186 5.50 9.19 -25.23
C ILE A 186 6.81 8.70 -24.60
N GLY A 187 7.90 8.82 -25.36
CA GLY A 187 9.24 8.41 -24.92
C GLY A 187 10.19 9.58 -24.80
N PHE A 188 10.87 9.65 -23.67
CA PHE A 188 11.92 10.60 -23.38
C PHE A 188 13.25 9.87 -23.29
N LYS A 189 14.33 10.50 -23.77
CA LYS A 189 15.65 9.88 -23.83
C LYS A 189 16.71 10.78 -23.20
N LEU A 190 17.45 10.22 -22.26
CA LEU A 190 18.65 10.82 -21.68
C LEU A 190 19.86 9.88 -21.81
N PRO A 191 21.08 10.43 -21.89
CA PRO A 191 22.29 9.64 -21.73
C PRO A 191 22.28 8.86 -20.42
N TYR A 192 22.88 7.68 -20.43
CA TYR A 192 23.02 6.88 -19.23
C TYR A 192 23.91 7.62 -18.22
N SER A 193 23.45 7.69 -16.98
CA SER A 193 24.27 8.04 -15.82
C SER A 193 23.90 7.13 -14.66
N ASP A 194 24.87 6.81 -13.81
CA ASP A 194 24.63 5.98 -12.64
C ASP A 194 23.63 6.65 -11.68
N GLU A 195 23.70 7.98 -11.54
CA GLU A 195 22.74 8.75 -10.72
C GLU A 195 21.30 8.57 -11.22
N LEU A 196 21.05 8.67 -12.53
CA LEU A 196 19.71 8.49 -13.09
C LEU A 196 19.25 7.04 -12.96
N HIS A 197 20.15 6.07 -13.15
CA HIS A 197 19.82 4.65 -13.00
C HIS A 197 19.44 4.30 -11.56
N GLU A 198 20.16 4.82 -10.55
CA GLU A 198 19.82 4.60 -9.15
C GLU A 198 18.48 5.25 -8.75
N LEU A 199 18.15 6.41 -9.30
CA LEU A 199 16.82 7.01 -9.12
C LEU A 199 15.73 6.11 -9.69
N VAL A 200 15.93 5.56 -10.89
CA VAL A 200 14.98 4.62 -11.51
C VAL A 200 14.78 3.37 -10.64
N LYS A 201 15.87 2.75 -10.16
CA LYS A 201 15.77 1.59 -9.24
C LYS A 201 14.98 1.91 -7.98
N THR A 202 15.22 3.09 -7.41
CA THR A 202 14.53 3.57 -6.20
C THR A 202 13.02 3.68 -6.40
N VAL A 203 12.59 4.24 -7.53
CA VAL A 203 11.16 4.38 -7.85
C VAL A 203 10.53 3.01 -8.14
N SER A 204 11.23 2.19 -8.92
CA SER A 204 10.76 0.88 -9.35
C SER A 204 10.79 -0.20 -8.27
N ASP A 205 11.43 0.01 -7.11
CA ASP A 205 11.71 -1.06 -6.14
C ASP A 205 12.39 -2.29 -6.78
N ASP A 206 13.23 -2.06 -7.80
CA ASP A 206 13.79 -3.10 -8.68
C ASP A 206 12.75 -4.00 -9.38
N ASN A 207 11.50 -3.55 -9.51
CA ASN A 207 10.47 -4.26 -10.26
C ASN A 207 10.84 -4.30 -11.75
N ARG A 208 11.25 -5.48 -12.22
CA ARG A 208 11.70 -5.67 -13.59
C ARG A 208 10.52 -5.92 -14.51
N TYR A 209 10.48 -5.16 -15.59
CA TYR A 209 9.54 -5.41 -16.66
C TYR A 209 9.95 -6.69 -17.40
N ASN A 210 9.08 -7.69 -17.35
CA ASN A 210 9.16 -8.88 -18.20
C ASN A 210 8.04 -8.80 -19.24
N PRO A 211 8.36 -8.59 -20.52
CA PRO A 211 7.37 -8.57 -21.60
C PRO A 211 6.71 -9.94 -21.83
#